data_AF-A0A1B9KY31-F1
#
_entry.id   AF-A0A1B9KY31-F1
#
_cell.length_a   1.000
_cell.length_b   1.000
_cell.length_c   1.000
_cell.angle_alpha   90.00
_cell.angle_beta   90.00
_cell.angle_gamma   90.00
#
_symmetry.space_group_name_H-M   'P 1'
#
loop_
_entity.id
_entity.type
_entity.pdbx_description
1 polymer ?
#
loop_
_entity_poly.entity_id
_entity_poly.type
_entity_poly.pdbx_seq_one_letter_code
_entity_poly.pdbx_strand_id
1 'polypeptide(L)'
;MAELIGHLLVKYESEWYADEALSKWNEIDELFEEKKQQQKALIEAGLDELGITEPYLRDFALDVVDEAHKHVKSNWQLEKAQRIKPSLWWKQVAQAQTQNQTTSTEQSNANTNTNTSKLSNLSTDGKAWFIHPVAMMDYFSGAGIATYHIYHDGKIEKHIPQEILKGYEQKYKYVYHDKNKKIHELGIFTVHVTKAMARGNIPQAHNVELINVKEFEKGYISSDGNVKAKFATFNSDSHRWYINPDCFAGLLGAMLELNADYLGFNGFSTYDAKSVQSKSHINGVAGDLRYISTKRNGELTWLSYSSFDFDEQEKFNKALYKFGWARTSLMYSEYFTYKKQPNTLLKYTKHMKKAPPNGYDHYHHLHICGFDFNLIINVQD
;
A
#
# COMPACT_ATOMS: atom_id res chain seq x y z
N MET A 1 -16.31 -22.44 12.20
CA MET A 1 -15.02 -23.08 12.59
C MET A 1 -13.82 -22.14 12.44
N ALA A 2 -13.63 -21.55 11.26
CA ALA A 2 -12.55 -20.60 10.95
C ALA A 2 -12.57 -19.32 11.81
N GLU A 3 -13.74 -18.85 12.23
CA GLU A 3 -13.88 -17.58 12.97
C GLU A 3 -13.45 -17.68 14.44
N LEU A 4 -13.78 -18.79 15.11
CA LEU A 4 -13.35 -19.05 16.49
C LEU A 4 -11.85 -19.43 16.56
N ILE A 5 -11.37 -20.23 15.58
CA ILE A 5 -9.93 -20.54 15.45
C ILE A 5 -9.16 -19.28 15.07
N GLY A 6 -9.72 -18.43 14.22
CA GLY A 6 -9.18 -17.12 13.85
C GLY A 6 -9.10 -16.16 15.03
N HIS A 7 -10.14 -16.04 15.84
CA HIS A 7 -10.11 -15.22 17.05
C HIS A 7 -9.15 -15.74 18.12
N LEU A 8 -9.01 -17.06 18.26
CA LEU A 8 -8.00 -17.64 19.15
C LEU A 8 -6.59 -17.44 18.59
N LEU A 9 -6.35 -17.64 17.29
CA LEU A 9 -5.08 -17.33 16.63
C LEU A 9 -4.69 -15.86 16.82
N VAL A 10 -5.62 -14.92 16.58
CA VAL A 10 -5.40 -13.48 16.77
C VAL A 10 -5.16 -13.12 18.24
N LYS A 11 -5.84 -13.80 19.17
CA LYS A 11 -5.63 -13.61 20.62
C LYS A 11 -4.28 -14.16 21.07
N TYR A 12 -3.91 -15.37 20.64
CA TYR A 12 -2.62 -15.98 20.96
C TYR A 12 -1.46 -15.29 20.23
N GLU A 13 -1.67 -14.67 19.05
CA GLU A 13 -0.78 -13.69 18.38
C GLU A 13 -0.28 -12.56 19.27
N SER A 14 -1.01 -12.24 20.34
CA SER A 14 -0.57 -11.26 21.34
C SER A 14 0.24 -11.83 22.52
N GLU A 15 0.34 -13.15 22.67
CA GLU A 15 0.91 -13.83 23.85
C GLU A 15 1.96 -14.91 23.52
N TRP A 16 2.68 -14.81 22.40
CA TRP A 16 3.68 -15.80 21.95
C TRP A 16 4.92 -15.90 22.86
N TYR A 17 4.74 -16.48 24.04
CA TYR A 17 5.77 -17.20 24.75
C TYR A 17 5.75 -18.65 24.26
N ALA A 18 6.76 -19.05 23.49
CA ALA A 18 7.08 -20.48 23.41
C ALA A 18 7.65 -20.87 24.78
N ASP A 19 6.80 -21.31 25.69
CA ASP A 19 7.29 -22.11 26.80
C ASP A 19 7.97 -23.36 26.22
N GLU A 20 8.97 -23.88 26.93
CA GLU A 20 9.78 -25.00 26.43
C GLU A 20 8.95 -26.27 26.19
N ALA A 21 7.77 -26.35 26.81
CA ALA A 21 6.81 -27.43 26.70
C ALA A 21 5.84 -27.30 25.50
N LEU A 22 5.83 -26.16 24.78
CA LEU A 22 4.88 -25.86 23.70
C LEU A 22 3.40 -25.99 24.14
N SER A 23 3.09 -25.69 25.41
CA SER A 23 1.80 -26.00 26.03
C SER A 23 0.60 -25.40 25.28
N LYS A 24 0.71 -24.14 24.85
CA LYS A 24 -0.34 -23.44 24.07
C LYS A 24 -0.53 -23.97 22.67
N TRP A 25 0.51 -24.54 22.06
CA TRP A 25 0.37 -25.21 20.78
C TRP A 25 -0.34 -26.56 20.90
N ASN A 26 -0.22 -27.20 22.06
CA ASN A 26 -0.89 -28.46 22.34
C ASN A 26 -2.38 -28.21 22.64
N GLU A 27 -2.72 -27.10 23.31
CA GLU A 27 -4.12 -26.66 23.47
C GLU A 27 -4.83 -26.50 22.11
N ILE A 28 -4.15 -25.93 21.10
CA ILE A 28 -4.72 -25.80 19.76
C ILE A 28 -4.85 -27.15 19.05
N ASP A 29 -3.89 -28.06 19.23
CA ASP A 29 -3.99 -29.43 18.70
C ASP A 29 -5.20 -30.17 19.29
N GLU A 30 -5.47 -30.00 20.59
CA GLU A 30 -6.65 -30.56 21.26
C GLU A 30 -7.96 -29.96 20.74
N LEU A 31 -8.01 -28.65 20.49
CA LEU A 31 -9.19 -27.97 19.92
C LEU A 31 -9.55 -28.45 18.51
N PHE A 32 -8.54 -28.82 17.69
CA PHE A 32 -8.81 -29.43 16.38
C PHE A 32 -9.54 -30.76 16.55
N GLU A 33 -9.10 -31.62 17.46
CA GLU A 33 -9.75 -32.91 17.72
C GLU A 33 -11.15 -32.73 18.33
N GLU A 34 -11.34 -31.77 19.23
CA GLU A 34 -12.66 -31.49 19.80
C GLU A 34 -13.67 -31.07 18.72
N LYS A 35 -13.28 -30.17 17.80
CA LYS A 35 -14.16 -29.73 16.72
C LYS A 35 -14.48 -30.82 15.71
N LYS A 36 -13.52 -31.70 15.43
CA LYS A 36 -13.75 -32.88 14.60
C LYS A 36 -14.89 -33.73 15.17
N GLN A 37 -14.86 -34.00 16.48
CA GLN A 37 -15.90 -34.77 17.16
C GLN A 37 -17.26 -34.04 17.14
N GLN A 38 -17.27 -32.72 17.39
CA GLN A 38 -18.50 -31.91 17.29
C GLN A 38 -19.12 -31.97 15.89
N GLN A 39 -18.30 -31.89 14.83
CA GLN A 39 -18.79 -31.92 13.45
C GLN A 39 -19.30 -33.31 13.06
N LYS A 40 -18.65 -34.39 13.53
CA LYS A 40 -19.17 -35.75 13.37
C LYS A 40 -20.52 -35.93 14.06
N ALA A 41 -20.66 -35.47 15.31
CA ALA A 41 -21.93 -35.54 16.03
C ALA A 41 -23.07 -34.76 15.34
N LEU A 42 -22.77 -33.60 14.73
CA LEU A 42 -23.75 -32.84 13.94
C LEU A 42 -24.18 -33.57 12.66
N ILE A 43 -23.25 -34.24 11.99
CA ILE A 43 -23.54 -35.04 10.79
C ILE A 43 -24.35 -36.26 11.16
N GLU A 44 -24.02 -36.96 12.26
CA GLU A 44 -24.81 -38.07 12.76
C GLU A 44 -26.25 -37.66 13.08
N ALA A 45 -26.43 -36.54 13.79
CA ALA A 45 -27.77 -36.00 14.08
C ALA A 45 -28.53 -35.63 12.80
N GLY A 46 -27.88 -35.02 11.81
CA GLY A 46 -28.50 -34.70 10.52
C GLY A 46 -28.87 -35.95 9.70
N LEU A 47 -28.05 -37.01 9.76
CA LEU A 47 -28.35 -38.29 9.12
C LEU A 47 -29.56 -38.98 9.79
N ASP A 48 -29.68 -38.85 11.12
CA ASP A 48 -30.85 -39.35 11.87
C ASP A 48 -32.13 -38.59 11.49
N GLU A 49 -32.08 -37.26 11.39
CA GLU A 49 -33.22 -36.44 10.97
C GLU A 49 -33.68 -36.75 9.53
N LEU A 50 -32.75 -37.10 8.65
CA LEU A 50 -33.02 -37.50 7.27
C LEU A 50 -33.44 -38.97 7.12
N GLY A 51 -33.44 -39.75 8.22
CA GLY A 51 -33.81 -41.16 8.22
C GLY A 51 -32.82 -42.07 7.49
N ILE A 52 -31.58 -41.64 7.29
CA ILE A 52 -30.53 -42.41 6.60
C ILE A 52 -29.95 -43.43 7.59
N THR A 53 -30.23 -44.71 7.40
CA THR A 53 -29.84 -45.78 8.34
C THR A 53 -28.81 -46.75 7.76
N GLU A 54 -28.57 -46.68 6.45
CA GLU A 54 -27.63 -47.52 5.74
C GLU A 54 -26.19 -47.27 6.22
N PRO A 55 -25.51 -48.26 6.83
CA PRO A 55 -24.20 -48.05 7.45
C PRO A 55 -23.16 -47.47 6.50
N TYR A 56 -23.14 -47.94 5.24
CA TYR A 56 -22.17 -47.49 4.25
C TYR A 56 -22.29 -46.00 3.89
N LEU A 57 -23.50 -45.42 3.93
CA LEU A 57 -23.72 -43.99 3.66
C LEU A 57 -23.28 -43.13 4.84
N ARG A 58 -23.47 -43.64 6.07
CA ARG A 58 -23.07 -42.96 7.29
C ARG A 58 -21.55 -42.98 7.45
N ASP A 59 -20.94 -44.14 7.22
CA ASP A 59 -19.49 -44.31 7.21
C ASP A 59 -18.85 -43.38 6.17
N PHE A 60 -19.39 -43.33 4.94
CA PHE A 60 -18.92 -42.41 3.91
C PHE A 60 -19.00 -40.94 4.34
N ALA A 61 -20.10 -40.52 4.97
CA ALA A 61 -20.26 -39.15 5.44
C ALA A 61 -19.27 -38.78 6.56
N LEU A 62 -18.95 -39.73 7.46
CA LEU A 62 -17.98 -39.54 8.54
C LEU A 62 -16.53 -39.60 8.04
N ASP A 63 -16.23 -40.43 7.06
CA ASP A 63 -14.92 -40.54 6.40
C ASP A 63 -14.55 -39.24 5.69
N VAL A 64 -15.52 -38.56 5.06
CA VAL A 64 -15.29 -37.22 4.46
C VAL A 64 -14.85 -36.19 5.52
N VAL A 65 -15.38 -36.28 6.74
CA VAL A 65 -14.93 -35.43 7.86
C VAL A 65 -13.53 -35.79 8.31
N ASP A 66 -13.19 -37.08 8.34
CA ASP A 66 -11.84 -37.56 8.67
C ASP A 66 -10.80 -37.09 7.64
N GLU A 67 -11.12 -37.16 6.36
CA GLU A 67 -10.24 -36.67 5.28
C GLU A 67 -10.05 -35.16 5.34
N ALA A 68 -11.14 -34.39 5.50
CA ALA A 68 -11.07 -32.94 5.63
C ALA A 68 -10.24 -32.53 6.87
N HIS A 69 -10.44 -33.21 8.00
CA HIS A 69 -9.68 -32.96 9.21
C HIS A 69 -8.19 -33.30 9.05
N LYS A 70 -7.87 -34.40 8.38
CA LYS A 70 -6.49 -34.79 8.07
C LYS A 70 -5.77 -33.72 7.26
N HIS A 71 -6.45 -33.14 6.26
CA HIS A 71 -5.90 -32.03 5.47
C HIS A 71 -5.67 -30.77 6.32
N VAL A 72 -6.66 -30.36 7.11
CA VAL A 72 -6.55 -29.18 7.98
C VAL A 72 -5.45 -29.35 9.03
N LYS A 73 -5.39 -30.52 9.69
CA LYS A 73 -4.36 -30.83 10.70
C LYS A 73 -2.97 -30.89 10.09
N SER A 74 -2.81 -31.46 8.90
CA SER A 74 -1.53 -31.48 8.18
C SER A 74 -1.04 -30.06 7.87
N ASN A 75 -1.92 -29.19 7.38
CA ASN A 75 -1.60 -27.79 7.12
C ASN A 75 -1.23 -27.04 8.41
N TRP A 76 -1.96 -27.30 9.49
CA TRP A 76 -1.66 -26.73 10.80
C TRP A 76 -0.30 -27.19 11.35
N GLN A 77 0.05 -28.47 11.22
CA GLN A 77 1.37 -28.96 11.66
C GLN A 77 2.52 -28.35 10.86
N LEU A 78 2.31 -28.09 9.56
CA LEU A 78 3.27 -27.36 8.73
C LEU A 78 3.42 -25.91 9.20
N GLU A 79 2.33 -25.20 9.47
CA GLU A 79 2.38 -23.83 10.03
C GLU A 79 3.04 -23.81 11.42
N LYS A 80 2.68 -24.75 12.30
CA LYS A 80 3.26 -24.91 13.64
C LYS A 80 4.77 -25.11 13.55
N ALA A 81 5.24 -25.99 12.67
CA ALA A 81 6.67 -26.23 12.47
C ALA A 81 7.41 -25.00 11.90
N GLN A 82 6.79 -24.27 10.97
CA GLN A 82 7.36 -23.03 10.40
C GLN A 82 7.46 -21.92 11.45
N ARG A 83 6.53 -21.84 12.40
CA ARG A 83 6.46 -20.78 13.42
C ARG A 83 7.28 -21.12 14.68
N ILE A 84 7.45 -22.39 15.03
CA ILE A 84 8.28 -22.83 16.17
C ILE A 84 9.77 -22.60 15.92
N LYS A 85 10.27 -22.84 14.69
CA LYS A 85 11.71 -22.71 14.37
C LYS A 85 12.27 -21.29 14.59
N PRO A 86 11.63 -20.21 14.11
CA PRO A 86 12.04 -18.84 14.43
C PRO A 86 11.97 -18.55 15.93
N SER A 87 10.92 -19.03 16.62
CA SER A 87 10.71 -18.76 18.05
C SER A 87 11.79 -19.38 18.95
N LEU A 88 12.20 -20.63 18.66
CA LEU A 88 13.28 -21.31 19.39
C LEU A 88 14.66 -20.71 19.08
N TRP A 89 14.90 -20.33 17.83
CA TRP A 89 16.12 -19.62 17.45
C TRP A 89 16.22 -18.24 18.14
N TRP A 90 15.11 -17.50 18.24
CA TRP A 90 15.06 -16.23 18.96
C TRP A 90 15.33 -16.38 20.45
N LYS A 91 14.85 -17.45 21.09
CA LYS A 91 15.21 -17.77 22.49
C LYS A 91 16.72 -17.97 22.64
N GLN A 92 17.36 -18.66 21.69
CA GLN A 92 18.82 -18.85 21.69
C GLN A 92 19.60 -17.54 21.45
N VAL A 93 19.14 -16.69 20.52
CA VAL A 93 19.75 -15.38 20.24
C VAL A 93 19.63 -14.45 21.44
N ALA A 94 18.45 -14.38 22.06
CA ALA A 94 18.22 -13.61 23.28
C ALA A 94 19.08 -14.12 24.44
N GLN A 95 19.18 -15.44 24.64
CA GLN A 95 20.04 -16.05 25.67
C GLN A 95 21.54 -15.79 25.42
N ALA A 96 21.99 -15.85 24.16
CA ALA A 96 23.38 -15.57 23.79
C ALA A 96 23.76 -14.09 23.98
N GLN A 97 22.82 -13.16 23.78
CA GLN A 97 23.04 -11.74 24.06
C GLN A 97 23.13 -11.45 25.56
N THR A 98 22.32 -12.12 26.39
CA THR A 98 22.39 -11.99 27.84
C THR A 98 23.72 -12.54 28.38
N GLN A 99 24.23 -13.65 27.84
CA GLN A 99 25.55 -14.20 28.22
C GLN A 99 26.72 -13.27 27.82
N ASN A 100 26.61 -12.57 26.70
CA ASN A 100 27.65 -11.62 26.27
C ASN A 100 27.67 -10.32 27.07
N GLN A 101 26.56 -9.92 27.71
CA GLN A 101 26.54 -8.76 28.62
C GLN A 101 27.11 -9.06 30.01
N THR A 102 27.02 -10.31 30.50
CA THR A 102 27.59 -10.69 31.81
C THR A 102 29.11 -10.92 31.77
N THR A 103 29.71 -11.03 30.58
CA THR A 103 31.14 -11.39 30.44
C THR A 103 32.04 -10.20 30.09
N SER A 104 31.48 -9.00 29.89
CA SER A 104 32.22 -7.79 29.48
C SER A 104 32.29 -6.72 30.56
N THR A 105 32.70 -7.09 31.77
CA THR A 105 33.34 -6.17 32.72
C THR A 105 34.80 -6.59 32.90
N GLU A 106 35.61 -6.42 31.85
CA GLU A 106 37.04 -6.13 31.96
C GLU A 106 37.64 -5.80 30.58
N GLN A 107 38.28 -4.61 30.51
CA GLN A 107 39.27 -4.14 29.53
C GLN A 107 38.88 -3.63 28.11
N SER A 108 38.75 -2.29 28.05
CA SER A 108 39.51 -1.31 27.23
C SER A 108 39.63 -1.37 25.69
N ASN A 109 39.37 -0.20 25.08
CA ASN A 109 40.02 0.44 23.91
C ASN A 109 40.37 -0.40 22.67
N ALA A 110 39.65 -0.16 21.56
CA ALA A 110 40.24 0.24 20.26
C ALA A 110 39.13 0.52 19.23
N ASN A 111 39.40 1.51 18.38
CA ASN A 111 38.58 1.93 17.25
C ASN A 111 38.88 1.02 16.04
N THR A 112 37.92 0.19 15.61
CA THR A 112 37.90 -0.37 14.24
C THR A 112 36.48 -0.51 13.71
N ASN A 113 36.30 0.16 12.58
CA ASN A 113 35.24 0.17 11.58
C ASN A 113 34.55 -1.20 11.34
N THR A 114 33.24 -1.31 11.63
CA THR A 114 32.27 -2.19 10.94
C THR A 114 30.85 -1.64 11.11
N ASN A 115 30.11 -1.55 10.00
CA ASN A 115 28.66 -1.33 9.96
C ASN A 115 27.93 -2.52 10.60
N THR A 116 27.85 -2.52 11.92
CA THR A 116 26.83 -3.26 12.67
C THR A 116 26.04 -2.23 13.45
N SER A 117 24.88 -1.87 12.92
CA SER A 117 23.89 -1.09 13.64
C SER A 117 23.59 -1.81 14.95
N LYS A 118 24.08 -1.23 16.06
CA LYS A 118 23.75 -1.63 17.43
C LYS A 118 22.24 -1.87 17.55
N LEU A 119 21.86 -3.13 17.72
CA LEU A 119 20.54 -3.61 18.14
C LEU A 119 20.30 -3.25 19.62
N SER A 120 20.39 -1.98 19.99
CA SER A 120 20.39 -1.56 21.40
C SER A 120 19.01 -1.27 22.00
N ASN A 121 17.91 -1.66 21.35
CA ASN A 121 16.55 -1.35 21.82
C ASN A 121 15.60 -2.57 21.97
N LEU A 122 16.12 -3.80 22.10
CA LEU A 122 15.27 -4.94 22.47
C LEU A 122 15.14 -5.03 23.99
N SER A 123 13.92 -4.86 24.48
CA SER A 123 13.59 -5.03 25.88
C SER A 123 13.59 -6.52 26.26
N THR A 124 14.29 -6.86 27.33
CA THR A 124 14.40 -8.23 27.88
C THR A 124 13.11 -8.75 28.52
N ASP A 125 12.07 -7.92 28.60
CA ASP A 125 10.73 -8.28 29.09
C ASP A 125 9.75 -8.66 27.96
N GLY A 126 10.25 -8.83 26.73
CA GLY A 126 9.48 -9.35 25.60
C GLY A 126 8.49 -8.36 24.97
N LYS A 127 8.50 -7.07 25.35
CA LYS A 127 7.55 -6.06 24.85
C LYS A 127 7.90 -5.43 23.49
N ALA A 128 8.72 -6.10 22.68
CA ALA A 128 9.07 -5.64 21.33
C ALA A 128 8.04 -6.14 20.29
N TRP A 129 6.89 -5.47 20.28
CA TRP A 129 5.83 -5.31 19.27
C TRP A 129 5.79 -6.17 17.97
N PHE A 130 4.63 -6.81 17.79
CA PHE A 130 3.88 -7.10 16.55
C PHE A 130 4.63 -7.02 15.21
N ILE A 131 5.07 -8.16 14.69
CA ILE A 131 5.42 -8.35 13.28
C ILE A 131 4.35 -9.27 12.68
N HIS A 132 3.57 -8.76 11.73
CA HIS A 132 2.54 -9.51 11.00
C HIS A 132 3.17 -10.75 10.35
N PRO A 133 2.53 -11.94 10.29
CA PRO A 133 3.14 -13.16 9.72
C PRO A 133 3.69 -13.00 8.29
N VAL A 134 3.09 -12.09 7.52
CA VAL A 134 3.54 -11.67 6.18
C VAL A 134 4.89 -10.96 6.25
N ALA A 135 5.06 -10.01 7.17
CA ALA A 135 6.32 -9.30 7.40
C ALA A 135 7.43 -10.21 7.96
N MET A 136 7.08 -11.38 8.51
CA MET A 136 8.06 -12.40 8.92
C MET A 136 8.45 -13.34 7.76
N MET A 137 7.54 -13.69 6.84
CA MET A 137 7.90 -14.41 5.60
C MET A 137 8.72 -13.56 4.64
N ASP A 138 8.47 -12.24 4.61
CA ASP A 138 9.30 -11.25 3.91
C ASP A 138 10.76 -11.24 4.43
N TYR A 139 10.97 -11.57 5.72
CA TYR A 139 12.30 -11.56 6.36
C TYR A 139 13.12 -12.84 6.10
N PHE A 140 12.47 -13.97 5.76
CA PHE A 140 13.13 -15.29 5.69
C PHE A 140 13.15 -15.93 4.30
N SER A 141 12.37 -15.42 3.34
CA SER A 141 12.38 -15.92 1.95
C SER A 141 13.26 -15.10 1.01
N GLY A 142 13.62 -13.86 1.37
CA GLY A 142 14.18 -12.88 0.41
C GLY A 142 13.18 -12.46 -0.67
N ALA A 143 11.97 -13.03 -0.66
CA ALA A 143 10.89 -12.74 -1.58
C ALA A 143 9.92 -11.76 -0.95
N GLY A 144 9.54 -10.71 -1.68
CA GLY A 144 8.64 -9.68 -1.16
C GLY A 144 7.78 -9.05 -2.25
N ILE A 145 7.19 -7.90 -1.93
CA ILE A 145 6.50 -7.05 -2.90
C ILE A 145 7.31 -5.77 -3.10
N ALA A 146 7.47 -5.36 -4.36
CA ALA A 146 8.04 -4.04 -4.65
C ALA A 146 7.16 -2.94 -4.03
N THR A 147 7.79 -2.13 -3.17
CA THR A 147 7.08 -1.22 -2.25
C THR A 147 7.57 0.22 -2.42
N TYR A 148 6.65 1.15 -2.63
CA TYR A 148 6.93 2.57 -2.54
C TYR A 148 6.80 3.05 -1.09
N HIS A 149 7.89 3.57 -0.55
CA HIS A 149 7.92 4.29 0.71
C HIS A 149 7.92 5.79 0.44
N ILE A 150 6.82 6.43 0.78
CA ILE A 150 6.62 7.88 0.63
C ILE A 150 6.83 8.51 2.00
N TYR A 151 7.82 9.39 2.14
CA TYR A 151 8.14 10.04 3.41
C TYR A 151 7.56 11.44 3.46
N HIS A 152 7.09 11.86 4.64
CA HIS A 152 6.51 13.19 4.83
C HIS A 152 7.45 14.34 4.46
N ASP A 153 8.76 14.13 4.35
CA ASP A 153 9.73 15.16 3.99
C ASP A 153 9.85 15.37 2.47
N GLY A 154 9.17 14.55 1.66
CA GLY A 154 9.21 14.59 0.20
C GLY A 154 10.09 13.52 -0.45
N LYS A 155 10.82 12.72 0.35
CA LYS A 155 11.59 11.59 -0.16
C LYS A 155 10.64 10.46 -0.59
N ILE A 156 10.97 9.79 -1.70
CA ILE A 156 10.27 8.59 -2.15
C ILE A 156 11.31 7.53 -2.48
N GLU A 157 11.16 6.35 -1.89
CA GLU A 157 11.98 5.18 -2.19
C GLU A 157 11.11 4.09 -2.82
N LYS A 158 11.63 3.40 -3.82
CA LYS A 158 11.05 2.18 -4.38
C LYS A 158 11.95 1.02 -3.99
N HIS A 159 11.47 0.23 -3.02
CA HIS A 159 12.16 -0.94 -2.51
C HIS A 159 11.79 -2.14 -3.38
N ILE A 160 12.79 -2.80 -3.96
CA ILE A 160 12.63 -3.94 -4.85
C ILE A 160 13.30 -5.13 -4.16
N PRO A 161 12.54 -6.17 -3.79
CA PRO A 161 13.10 -7.36 -3.16
C PRO A 161 13.91 -8.18 -4.18
N GLN A 162 14.82 -9.04 -3.68
CA GLN A 162 15.64 -9.93 -4.53
C GLN A 162 14.78 -10.90 -5.32
N GLU A 163 13.74 -11.42 -4.67
CA GLU A 163 12.73 -12.26 -5.29
C GLU A 163 11.35 -11.60 -5.13
N ILE A 164 10.48 -11.73 -6.13
CA ILE A 164 9.10 -11.25 -6.00
C ILE A 164 8.24 -12.40 -5.52
N LEU A 165 7.45 -12.15 -4.47
CA LEU A 165 6.51 -13.12 -3.93
C LEU A 165 5.51 -13.55 -5.01
N LYS A 166 5.33 -14.87 -5.16
CA LYS A 166 4.43 -15.44 -6.15
C LYS A 166 3.01 -14.84 -6.05
N GLY A 167 2.48 -14.36 -7.17
CA GLY A 167 1.18 -13.67 -7.24
C GLY A 167 1.25 -12.15 -7.05
N TYR A 168 2.44 -11.58 -6.81
CA TYR A 168 2.70 -10.15 -6.68
C TYR A 168 3.59 -9.56 -7.79
N GLU A 169 3.87 -10.33 -8.85
CA GLU A 169 4.76 -9.95 -9.96
C GLU A 169 4.30 -8.67 -10.69
N GLN A 170 3.00 -8.38 -10.65
CA GLN A 170 2.38 -7.20 -11.25
C GLN A 170 1.63 -6.39 -10.20
N LYS A 171 2.21 -6.24 -9.01
CA LYS A 171 1.60 -5.49 -7.90
C LYS A 171 2.64 -4.64 -7.20
N TYR A 172 2.24 -3.42 -6.85
CA TYR A 172 3.06 -2.54 -6.02
C TYR A 172 2.33 -2.15 -4.74
N LYS A 173 3.03 -2.22 -3.62
CA LYS A 173 2.55 -1.72 -2.32
C LYS A 173 2.95 -0.26 -2.16
N TYR A 174 2.08 0.55 -1.56
CA TYR A 174 2.39 1.94 -1.22
C TYR A 174 2.23 2.16 0.27
N VAL A 175 3.24 2.77 0.86
CA VAL A 175 3.35 3.02 2.29
C VAL A 175 3.75 4.47 2.52
N TYR A 176 3.09 5.14 3.45
CA TYR A 176 3.41 6.51 3.84
C TYR A 176 4.00 6.56 5.24
N HIS A 177 5.12 7.27 5.40
CA HIS A 177 5.76 7.55 6.67
C HIS A 177 5.46 8.99 7.06
N ASP A 178 4.59 9.19 8.06
CA ASP A 178 4.17 10.53 8.45
C ASP A 178 5.26 11.32 9.22
N LYS A 179 4.93 12.55 9.61
CA LYS A 179 5.84 13.44 10.36
C LYS A 179 6.33 12.86 11.70
N ASN A 180 5.57 11.94 12.29
CA ASN A 180 5.90 11.26 13.53
C ASN A 180 6.55 9.89 13.26
N LYS A 181 6.89 9.58 12.00
CA LYS A 181 7.42 8.29 11.54
C LYS A 181 6.44 7.12 11.74
N LYS A 182 5.15 7.40 11.92
CA LYS A 182 4.13 6.35 11.91
C LYS A 182 3.92 5.90 10.46
N ILE A 183 3.82 4.59 10.30
CA ILE A 183 3.69 3.91 9.01
C ILE A 183 2.20 3.73 8.69
N HIS A 184 1.82 4.10 7.47
CA HIS A 184 0.46 4.03 6.95
C HIS A 184 0.46 3.21 5.66
N GLU A 185 -0.10 2.00 5.70
CA GLU A 185 -0.22 1.16 4.50
C GLU A 185 -1.42 1.62 3.66
N LEU A 186 -1.14 2.21 2.50
CA LEU A 186 -2.16 2.84 1.65
C LEU A 186 -2.91 1.81 0.81
N GLY A 187 -2.24 0.70 0.47
CA GLY A 187 -2.80 -0.40 -0.30
C GLY A 187 -1.79 -1.07 -1.22
N ILE A 188 -2.28 -2.11 -1.91
CA ILE A 188 -1.56 -2.82 -2.96
C ILE A 188 -2.33 -2.61 -4.26
N PHE A 189 -1.63 -2.18 -5.29
CA PHE A 189 -2.22 -1.79 -6.57
C PHE A 189 -1.72 -2.68 -7.68
N THR A 190 -2.63 -3.02 -8.58
CA THR A 190 -2.31 -3.81 -9.77
C THR A 190 -1.56 -2.94 -10.77
N VAL A 191 -0.45 -3.47 -11.25
CA VAL A 191 0.39 -2.85 -12.28
C VAL A 191 0.05 -3.49 -13.61
N HIS A 192 -0.26 -2.66 -14.59
CA HIS A 192 -0.45 -3.05 -15.96
C HIS A 192 0.74 -2.58 -16.80
N VAL A 193 1.25 -3.45 -17.68
CA VAL A 193 2.35 -3.13 -18.60
C VAL A 193 1.80 -3.01 -20.02
N THR A 194 2.14 -1.91 -20.71
CA THR A 194 1.77 -1.67 -22.11
C THR A 194 2.90 -0.99 -22.88
N LYS A 195 2.73 -0.80 -24.19
CA LYS A 195 3.70 -0.07 -25.01
C LYS A 195 3.68 1.40 -24.67
N ALA A 196 4.85 1.99 -24.47
CA ALA A 196 4.95 3.44 -24.31
C ALA A 196 4.48 4.13 -25.60
N MET A 197 3.90 5.30 -25.46
CA MET A 197 3.40 6.14 -26.54
C MET A 197 4.25 7.41 -26.64
N ALA A 198 4.58 7.82 -27.85
CA ALA A 198 5.05 9.17 -28.13
C ALA A 198 3.87 10.08 -28.51
N ARG A 199 4.18 11.37 -28.67
CA ARG A 199 3.19 12.39 -29.08
C ARG A 199 2.45 11.93 -30.35
N GLY A 200 1.11 12.06 -30.33
CA GLY A 200 0.26 11.56 -31.40
C GLY A 200 -0.13 10.08 -31.24
N ASN A 201 0.07 9.50 -30.05
CA ASN A 201 -0.23 8.09 -29.73
C ASN A 201 0.54 7.12 -30.62
N ILE A 202 1.80 7.44 -30.92
CA ILE A 202 2.69 6.60 -31.73
C ILE A 202 3.38 5.58 -30.82
N PRO A 203 3.14 4.26 -30.97
CA PRO A 203 3.76 3.25 -30.12
C PRO A 203 5.29 3.29 -30.20
N GLN A 204 5.94 3.06 -29.07
CA GLN A 204 7.40 3.02 -28.91
C GLN A 204 7.87 1.58 -28.71
N ALA A 205 9.18 1.35 -28.87
CA ALA A 205 9.75 0.00 -28.74
C ALA A 205 9.72 -0.52 -27.28
N HIS A 206 9.84 0.38 -26.30
CA HIS A 206 9.85 0.05 -24.88
C HIS A 206 8.44 0.06 -24.26
N ASN A 207 8.33 -0.54 -23.08
CA ASN A 207 7.08 -0.63 -22.33
C ASN A 207 7.03 0.42 -21.22
N VAL A 208 5.82 0.69 -20.73
CA VAL A 208 5.55 1.51 -19.54
C VAL A 208 4.60 0.76 -18.60
N GLU A 209 4.78 1.00 -17.32
CA GLU A 209 3.91 0.52 -16.25
C GLU A 209 2.83 1.56 -15.92
N LEU A 210 1.62 1.08 -15.61
CA LEU A 210 0.46 1.89 -15.30
C LEU A 210 -0.34 1.27 -14.16
N ILE A 211 -0.90 2.12 -13.29
CA ILE A 211 -1.84 1.74 -12.23
C ILE A 211 -3.20 2.37 -12.54
N ASN A 212 -4.27 1.60 -12.32
CA ASN A 212 -5.62 2.13 -12.35
C ASN A 212 -5.94 2.87 -11.04
N VAL A 213 -6.02 4.19 -11.09
CA VAL A 213 -6.28 5.05 -9.91
C VAL A 213 -7.62 4.73 -9.24
N LYS A 214 -8.57 4.09 -9.94
CA LYS A 214 -9.83 3.65 -9.32
C LYS A 214 -9.66 2.57 -8.26
N GLU A 215 -8.55 1.84 -8.25
CA GLU A 215 -8.22 0.93 -7.13
C GLU A 215 -8.07 1.71 -5.81
N PHE A 216 -7.84 3.03 -5.85
CA PHE A 216 -7.83 3.94 -4.70
C PHE A 216 -9.17 4.66 -4.46
N GLU A 217 -10.29 4.23 -5.04
CA GLU A 217 -11.58 4.95 -4.94
C GLU A 217 -12.11 5.06 -3.51
N LYS A 218 -11.86 4.05 -2.67
CA LYS A 218 -12.20 4.10 -1.24
C LYS A 218 -11.30 5.07 -0.46
N GLY A 219 -10.14 5.40 -1.01
CA GLY A 219 -9.11 6.20 -0.35
C GLY A 219 -8.48 5.49 0.84
N TYR A 220 -7.80 6.28 1.65
CA TYR A 220 -7.16 5.88 2.90
C TYR A 220 -7.61 6.80 4.02
N ILE A 221 -7.83 6.24 5.21
CA ILE A 221 -7.99 6.97 6.48
C ILE A 221 -7.33 6.14 7.57
N SER A 222 -6.45 6.77 8.36
CA SER A 222 -5.84 6.12 9.53
C SER A 222 -6.89 5.88 10.62
N SER A 223 -6.63 4.92 11.51
CA SER A 223 -7.57 4.58 12.60
C SER A 223 -7.90 5.75 13.54
N ASP A 224 -6.98 6.70 13.69
CA ASP A 224 -7.16 7.93 14.46
C ASP A 224 -7.73 9.09 13.63
N GLY A 225 -7.97 8.89 12.33
CA GLY A 225 -8.49 9.88 11.39
C GLY A 225 -7.52 11.02 11.03
N ASN A 226 -6.30 11.02 11.55
CA ASN A 226 -5.34 12.11 11.39
C ASN A 226 -4.64 12.13 10.02
N VAL A 227 -4.58 10.99 9.35
CA VAL A 227 -3.99 10.83 8.01
C VAL A 227 -5.07 10.33 7.07
N LYS A 228 -5.34 11.05 5.99
CA LYS A 228 -6.34 10.64 5.00
C LYS A 228 -6.00 11.10 3.58
N ALA A 229 -6.42 10.33 2.60
CA ALA A 229 -6.28 10.69 1.19
C ALA A 229 -7.39 10.01 0.38
N LYS A 230 -8.09 10.76 -0.46
CA LYS A 230 -9.16 10.23 -1.32
C LYS A 230 -9.46 11.18 -2.48
N PHE A 231 -9.80 10.60 -3.63
CA PHE A 231 -10.51 11.34 -4.68
C PHE A 231 -12.01 11.33 -4.39
N ALA A 232 -12.60 12.50 -4.17
CA ALA A 232 -14.02 12.64 -3.94
C ALA A 232 -14.84 12.33 -5.20
N THR A 233 -14.28 12.64 -6.38
CA THR A 233 -14.95 12.40 -7.66
C THR A 233 -13.97 11.90 -8.72
N PHE A 234 -14.48 11.06 -9.62
CA PHE A 234 -13.78 10.54 -10.81
C PHE A 234 -14.57 10.95 -12.06
N ASN A 235 -14.01 11.83 -12.88
CA ASN A 235 -14.74 12.58 -13.93
C ASN A 235 -14.12 12.41 -15.33
N SER A 236 -13.78 11.17 -15.72
CA SER A 236 -13.19 10.86 -17.02
C SER A 236 -14.08 9.92 -17.84
N ASP A 237 -14.89 10.48 -18.74
CA ASP A 237 -15.72 9.68 -19.67
C ASP A 237 -14.88 8.84 -20.64
N SER A 238 -13.66 9.29 -20.94
CA SER A 238 -12.68 8.59 -21.78
C SER A 238 -11.87 7.51 -21.07
N HIS A 239 -12.26 7.11 -19.85
CA HIS A 239 -11.62 6.05 -19.07
C HIS A 239 -10.10 6.24 -18.86
N ARG A 240 -9.65 7.49 -18.71
CA ARG A 240 -8.25 7.86 -18.52
C ARG A 240 -7.80 7.67 -17.07
N TRP A 241 -8.03 6.49 -16.51
CA TRP A 241 -7.78 6.18 -15.09
C TRP A 241 -6.34 5.77 -14.80
N TYR A 242 -5.45 5.80 -15.79
CA TYR A 242 -4.16 5.12 -15.71
C TYR A 242 -2.99 6.10 -15.57
N ILE A 243 -2.26 5.95 -14.48
CA ILE A 243 -1.12 6.78 -14.07
C ILE A 243 0.14 5.92 -13.97
N ASN A 244 1.30 6.50 -14.26
CA ASN A 244 2.57 5.83 -14.00
C ASN A 244 2.78 5.63 -12.47
N PRO A 245 3.30 4.46 -12.02
CA PRO A 245 3.54 4.18 -10.60
C PRO A 245 4.33 5.24 -9.83
N ASP A 246 5.44 5.74 -10.39
CA ASP A 246 6.28 6.75 -9.75
C ASP A 246 5.51 8.08 -9.58
N CYS A 247 4.81 8.47 -10.65
CA CYS A 247 3.93 9.64 -10.65
C CYS A 247 2.80 9.49 -9.61
N PHE A 248 2.25 8.28 -9.44
CA PHE A 248 1.23 8.01 -8.44
C PHE A 248 1.77 8.14 -7.02
N ALA A 249 2.99 7.64 -6.75
CA ALA A 249 3.64 7.83 -5.46
C ALA A 249 3.77 9.31 -5.10
N GLY A 250 4.19 10.13 -6.07
CA GLY A 250 4.28 11.58 -5.88
C GLY A 250 2.92 12.26 -5.65
N LEU A 251 1.89 11.83 -6.39
CA LEU A 251 0.53 12.35 -6.20
C LEU A 251 -0.03 11.98 -4.82
N LEU A 252 0.13 10.72 -4.38
CA LEU A 252 -0.28 10.26 -3.05
C LEU A 252 0.44 11.05 -1.95
N GLY A 253 1.74 11.27 -2.06
CA GLY A 253 2.50 12.09 -1.11
C GLY A 253 1.93 13.50 -0.97
N ALA A 254 1.63 14.16 -2.08
CA ALA A 254 1.01 15.48 -2.07
C ALA A 254 -0.41 15.48 -1.45
N MET A 255 -1.20 14.43 -1.68
CA MET A 255 -2.52 14.27 -1.07
C MET A 255 -2.42 14.08 0.46
N LEU A 256 -1.50 13.23 0.91
CA LEU A 256 -1.32 12.87 2.33
C LEU A 256 -0.75 14.03 3.14
N GLU A 257 0.13 14.85 2.57
CA GLU A 257 0.65 16.08 3.18
C GLU A 257 -0.48 17.01 3.65
N LEU A 258 -1.58 17.07 2.88
CA LEU A 258 -2.70 17.98 3.12
C LEU A 258 -3.95 17.28 3.64
N ASN A 259 -3.88 15.99 3.93
CA ASN A 259 -5.03 15.18 4.30
C ASN A 259 -6.19 15.30 3.28
N ALA A 260 -5.85 15.24 1.99
CA ALA A 260 -6.76 15.58 0.92
C ALA A 260 -7.70 14.41 0.57
N ASP A 261 -8.94 14.48 1.06
CA ASP A 261 -10.04 13.55 0.74
C ASP A 261 -11.10 14.13 -0.22
N TYR A 262 -10.79 15.27 -0.84
CA TYR A 262 -11.73 16.13 -1.54
C TYR A 262 -11.36 16.42 -3.01
N LEU A 263 -10.32 15.79 -3.55
CA LEU A 263 -9.86 16.10 -4.90
C LEU A 263 -10.79 15.51 -5.96
N GLY A 264 -10.99 16.24 -7.06
CA GLY A 264 -11.67 15.73 -8.24
C GLY A 264 -10.66 15.28 -9.30
N PHE A 265 -10.72 14.02 -9.72
CA PHE A 265 -9.84 13.44 -10.73
C PHE A 265 -10.48 13.55 -12.12
N ASN A 266 -9.78 14.11 -13.12
CA ASN A 266 -10.30 14.23 -14.50
C ASN A 266 -9.61 13.29 -15.51
N GLY A 267 -8.44 12.75 -15.19
CA GLY A 267 -7.79 11.73 -16.02
C GLY A 267 -6.30 11.94 -16.23
N PHE A 268 -5.59 10.83 -16.43
CA PHE A 268 -4.22 10.76 -16.93
C PHE A 268 -4.28 10.10 -18.32
N SER A 269 -3.81 8.87 -18.46
CA SER A 269 -3.84 8.13 -19.73
C SER A 269 -4.89 7.05 -19.76
N THR A 270 -5.22 6.54 -20.95
CA THR A 270 -6.03 5.32 -21.12
C THR A 270 -5.24 4.07 -20.70
N TYR A 271 -5.89 2.92 -20.66
CA TYR A 271 -5.26 1.61 -20.41
C TYR A 271 -4.01 1.38 -21.29
N ASP A 272 -4.09 1.72 -22.57
CA ASP A 272 -2.98 1.59 -23.52
C ASP A 272 -1.94 2.73 -23.48
N ALA A 273 -1.82 3.49 -22.39
CA ALA A 273 -0.92 4.66 -22.29
C ALA A 273 -1.21 5.80 -23.29
N LYS A 274 -2.37 5.81 -23.97
CA LYS A 274 -2.73 6.82 -24.96
C LYS A 274 -3.34 8.06 -24.31
N SER A 275 -3.17 9.18 -24.99
CA SER A 275 -3.84 10.44 -24.69
C SER A 275 -5.13 10.56 -25.51
N VAL A 276 -6.21 11.05 -24.89
CA VAL A 276 -7.50 11.34 -25.54
C VAL A 276 -7.83 12.81 -25.31
N GLN A 277 -8.15 13.56 -26.37
CA GLN A 277 -8.42 15.01 -26.39
C GLN A 277 -7.25 15.93 -25.96
N SER A 278 -6.30 15.42 -25.19
CA SER A 278 -5.00 16.05 -24.91
C SER A 278 -3.91 15.51 -25.85
N LYS A 279 -2.75 16.18 -25.87
CA LYS A 279 -1.52 15.69 -26.52
C LYS A 279 -0.44 15.27 -25.52
N SER A 280 -0.61 15.54 -24.23
CA SER A 280 0.41 15.32 -23.19
C SER A 280 0.10 14.15 -22.24
N HIS A 281 -1.15 13.68 -22.19
CA HIS A 281 -1.59 12.61 -21.30
C HIS A 281 -1.21 11.20 -21.78
N ILE A 282 0.01 11.05 -22.30
CA ILE A 282 0.56 9.76 -22.69
C ILE A 282 1.30 9.15 -21.50
N ASN A 283 1.39 7.82 -21.43
CA ASN A 283 2.22 7.07 -20.48
C ASN A 283 1.90 7.32 -18.99
N GLY A 284 0.77 7.94 -18.67
CA GLY A 284 0.39 8.24 -17.30
C GLY A 284 1.32 9.23 -16.58
N VAL A 285 2.11 10.02 -17.30
CA VAL A 285 3.10 10.96 -16.71
C VAL A 285 2.61 12.41 -16.60
N ALA A 286 1.38 12.66 -17.06
CA ALA A 286 0.68 13.92 -16.92
C ALA A 286 -0.83 13.66 -16.84
N GLY A 287 -1.54 14.51 -16.12
CA GLY A 287 -2.97 14.35 -15.90
C GLY A 287 -3.65 15.63 -15.45
N ASP A 288 -4.96 15.59 -15.42
CA ASP A 288 -5.81 16.72 -15.03
C ASP A 288 -6.49 16.43 -13.70
N LEU A 289 -6.44 17.42 -12.80
CA LEU A 289 -7.20 17.46 -11.56
C LEU A 289 -8.10 18.68 -11.59
N ARG A 290 -9.29 18.58 -10.99
CA ARG A 290 -10.13 19.77 -10.77
C ARG A 290 -9.41 20.72 -9.83
N TYR A 291 -9.59 22.02 -10.06
CA TYR A 291 -9.20 23.02 -9.06
C TYR A 291 -9.96 22.79 -7.76
N ILE A 292 -9.33 23.12 -6.63
CA ILE A 292 -9.91 22.89 -5.31
C ILE A 292 -11.02 23.90 -5.05
N SER A 293 -12.19 23.39 -4.63
CA SER A 293 -13.32 24.21 -4.16
C SER A 293 -13.27 24.39 -2.65
N THR A 294 -13.74 25.53 -2.17
CA THR A 294 -14.01 25.79 -0.75
C THR A 294 -15.02 24.81 -0.15
N LYS A 295 -15.84 24.14 -0.98
CA LYS A 295 -16.75 23.07 -0.53
C LYS A 295 -16.06 21.73 -0.29
N ARG A 296 -14.82 21.55 -0.75
CA ARG A 296 -14.00 20.34 -0.55
C ARG A 296 -14.76 19.03 -0.84
N ASN A 297 -15.33 18.93 -2.05
CA ASN A 297 -16.12 17.77 -2.48
C ASN A 297 -15.77 17.29 -3.91
N GLY A 298 -14.68 17.78 -4.50
CA GLY A 298 -14.27 17.44 -5.86
C GLY A 298 -15.20 17.98 -6.95
N GLU A 299 -16.02 19.00 -6.67
CA GLU A 299 -16.89 19.62 -7.68
C GLU A 299 -16.09 20.33 -8.79
N LEU A 300 -16.75 20.53 -9.94
CA LEU A 300 -16.20 21.30 -11.04
C LEU A 300 -15.97 22.74 -10.57
N THR A 301 -14.73 23.19 -10.69
CA THR A 301 -14.29 24.50 -10.20
C THR A 301 -13.41 25.15 -11.24
N TRP A 302 -13.75 26.37 -11.63
CA TRP A 302 -12.95 27.18 -12.55
C TRP A 302 -12.22 28.28 -11.77
N LEU A 303 -11.09 28.76 -12.29
CA LEU A 303 -10.29 29.82 -11.66
C LEU A 303 -11.10 31.11 -11.39
N SER A 304 -12.18 31.35 -12.17
CA SER A 304 -13.06 32.51 -12.03
C SER A 304 -14.19 32.32 -11.01
N TYR A 305 -14.41 31.11 -10.49
CA TYR A 305 -15.51 30.84 -9.57
C TYR A 305 -15.22 31.40 -8.19
N SER A 306 -16.23 31.95 -7.53
CA SER A 306 -16.12 32.40 -6.13
C SER A 306 -15.86 31.26 -5.15
N SER A 307 -16.18 30.02 -5.55
CA SER A 307 -15.87 28.81 -4.79
C SER A 307 -14.45 28.29 -4.99
N PHE A 308 -13.65 28.86 -5.90
CA PHE A 308 -12.26 28.46 -6.07
C PHE A 308 -11.44 28.81 -4.81
N ASP A 309 -10.88 27.78 -4.17
CA ASP A 309 -10.05 27.92 -2.99
C ASP A 309 -8.59 28.15 -3.37
N PHE A 310 -8.25 29.40 -3.64
CA PHE A 310 -6.90 29.79 -4.02
C PHE A 310 -5.84 29.39 -2.98
N ASP A 311 -6.13 29.59 -1.69
CA ASP A 311 -5.15 29.36 -0.63
C ASP A 311 -4.87 27.87 -0.45
N GLU A 312 -5.90 27.01 -0.54
CA GLU A 312 -5.72 25.57 -0.51
C GLU A 312 -5.06 25.04 -1.79
N GLN A 313 -5.40 25.60 -2.96
CA GLN A 313 -4.74 25.27 -4.23
C GLN A 313 -3.24 25.59 -4.20
N GLU A 314 -2.86 26.74 -3.64
CA GLU A 314 -1.46 27.13 -3.45
C GLU A 314 -0.69 26.15 -2.56
N LYS A 315 -1.32 25.65 -1.49
CA LYS A 315 -0.72 24.61 -0.64
C LYS A 315 -0.56 23.31 -1.42
N PHE A 316 -1.58 22.91 -2.16
CA PHE A 316 -1.54 21.66 -2.92
C PHE A 316 -0.48 21.71 -4.03
N ASN A 317 -0.34 22.83 -4.72
CA ASN A 317 0.73 23.01 -5.71
C ASN A 317 2.13 22.91 -5.10
N LYS A 318 2.32 23.44 -3.88
CA LYS A 318 3.60 23.27 -3.15
C LYS A 318 3.84 21.83 -2.73
N ALA A 319 2.79 21.12 -2.29
CA ALA A 319 2.89 19.70 -1.96
C ALA A 319 3.24 18.87 -3.21
N LEU A 320 2.58 19.13 -4.35
CA LEU A 320 2.92 18.53 -5.64
C LEU A 320 4.41 18.74 -5.98
N TYR A 321 4.92 19.97 -5.85
CA TYR A 321 6.33 20.28 -6.09
C TYR A 321 7.29 19.54 -5.14
N LYS A 322 6.94 19.49 -3.85
CA LYS A 322 7.68 18.75 -2.83
C LYS A 322 7.83 17.27 -3.23
N PHE A 323 6.75 16.64 -3.70
CA PHE A 323 6.69 15.24 -4.11
C PHE A 323 6.95 15.00 -5.60
N GLY A 324 7.68 15.90 -6.27
CA GLY A 324 8.31 15.61 -7.57
C GLY A 324 7.60 16.19 -8.80
N TRP A 325 6.36 16.64 -8.68
CA TRP A 325 5.66 17.29 -9.79
C TRP A 325 6.21 18.69 -10.07
N ALA A 326 6.02 19.21 -11.28
CA ALA A 326 6.45 20.55 -11.67
C ALA A 326 7.98 20.81 -11.63
N ARG A 327 8.82 19.79 -11.42
CA ARG A 327 10.27 19.92 -11.24
C ARG A 327 11.05 19.93 -12.55
N THR A 328 10.62 19.12 -13.53
CA THR A 328 11.25 19.08 -14.87
C THR A 328 10.58 20.03 -15.87
N SER A 329 9.32 20.39 -15.63
CA SER A 329 8.59 21.46 -16.33
C SER A 329 7.45 21.95 -15.44
N LEU A 330 7.16 23.24 -15.47
CA LEU A 330 6.01 23.82 -14.75
C LEU A 330 4.68 23.18 -15.20
N MET A 331 3.77 22.99 -14.25
CA MET A 331 2.38 22.56 -14.46
C MET A 331 1.60 23.60 -15.27
N TYR A 332 0.45 23.21 -15.83
CA TYR A 332 -0.32 24.14 -16.67
C TYR A 332 -1.54 24.68 -15.91
N SER A 333 -1.68 26.00 -15.96
CA SER A 333 -2.81 26.77 -15.45
C SER A 333 -3.02 27.98 -16.38
N GLU A 334 -3.90 28.90 -16.00
CA GLU A 334 -4.13 30.15 -16.72
C GLU A 334 -3.95 31.37 -15.82
N TYR A 335 -3.76 32.54 -16.43
CA TYR A 335 -3.85 33.80 -15.70
C TYR A 335 -5.31 34.06 -15.36
N PHE A 336 -5.56 34.55 -14.14
CA PHE A 336 -6.90 34.87 -13.67
C PHE A 336 -6.87 36.10 -12.74
N THR A 337 -8.05 36.62 -12.42
CA THR A 337 -8.20 37.73 -11.47
C THR A 337 -8.54 37.18 -10.09
N TYR A 338 -7.74 37.53 -9.09
CA TYR A 338 -7.97 37.13 -7.70
C TYR A 338 -7.94 38.36 -6.78
N LYS A 339 -8.96 38.56 -5.95
CA LYS A 339 -9.06 39.73 -5.04
C LYS A 339 -8.76 41.07 -5.74
N LYS A 340 -9.35 41.28 -6.93
CA LYS A 340 -9.14 42.46 -7.81
C LYS A 340 -7.71 42.61 -8.38
N GLN A 341 -6.85 41.63 -8.19
CA GLN A 341 -5.51 41.58 -8.80
C GLN A 341 -5.57 40.78 -10.11
N PRO A 342 -5.42 41.42 -11.28
CA PRO A 342 -5.35 40.72 -12.55
C PRO A 342 -4.03 39.97 -12.69
N ASN A 343 -3.95 39.07 -13.68
CA ASN A 343 -2.73 38.32 -14.02
C ASN A 343 -2.16 37.49 -12.85
N THR A 344 -3.03 37.04 -11.95
CA THR A 344 -2.64 36.07 -10.92
C THR A 344 -2.34 34.73 -11.57
N LEU A 345 -1.30 34.05 -11.09
CA LEU A 345 -0.90 32.72 -11.53
C LEU A 345 -0.54 31.87 -10.32
N LEU A 346 -0.92 30.59 -10.35
CA LEU A 346 -0.63 29.64 -9.27
C LEU A 346 0.86 29.26 -9.25
N LYS A 347 1.39 28.98 -8.07
CA LYS A 347 2.78 28.52 -7.90
C LYS A 347 3.05 27.24 -8.66
N TYR A 348 4.28 27.14 -9.16
CA TYR A 348 4.78 26.02 -9.96
C TYR A 348 3.94 25.74 -11.22
N THR A 349 3.23 26.76 -11.70
CA THR A 349 2.50 26.69 -12.97
C THR A 349 3.04 27.73 -13.96
N LYS A 350 2.73 27.52 -15.23
CA LYS A 350 2.85 28.52 -16.29
C LYS A 350 1.50 28.71 -16.96
N HIS A 351 1.28 29.93 -17.46
CA HIS A 351 0.11 30.23 -18.28
C HIS A 351 0.16 29.40 -19.57
N MET A 352 -0.84 28.56 -19.77
CA MET A 352 -1.02 27.77 -20.99
C MET A 352 -2.40 28.01 -21.53
N LYS A 353 -2.47 28.89 -22.53
CA LYS A 353 -3.68 29.15 -23.30
C LYS A 353 -3.33 29.32 -24.75
N LYS A 354 -4.18 28.84 -25.65
CA LYS A 354 -4.10 29.14 -27.08
C LYS A 354 -5.50 29.38 -27.61
N ALA A 355 -5.68 30.45 -28.37
CA ALA A 355 -6.95 30.75 -29.00
C ALA A 355 -7.34 29.72 -30.09
N PRO A 356 -8.63 29.56 -30.39
CA PRO A 356 -9.13 28.71 -31.49
C PRO A 356 -8.49 29.04 -32.85
N PRO A 357 -8.54 28.15 -33.87
CA PRO A 357 -9.34 26.90 -33.94
C PRO A 357 -8.67 25.65 -33.36
N ASN A 358 -7.37 25.68 -33.06
CA ASN A 358 -6.62 24.58 -32.43
C ASN A 358 -6.10 25.00 -31.05
N GLY A 359 -7.00 25.63 -30.31
CA GLY A 359 -6.73 26.20 -29.00
C GLY A 359 -6.66 25.16 -27.89
N TYR A 360 -6.23 25.60 -26.72
CA TYR A 360 -6.29 24.83 -25.48
C TYR A 360 -6.41 25.82 -24.33
N ASP A 361 -7.13 25.41 -23.30
CA ASP A 361 -7.43 26.22 -22.13
C ASP A 361 -7.26 25.34 -20.87
N HIS A 362 -6.86 25.96 -19.76
CA HIS A 362 -6.61 25.34 -18.46
C HIS A 362 -7.28 26.14 -17.31
N TYR A 363 -8.27 26.98 -17.61
CA TYR A 363 -9.04 27.71 -16.59
C TYR A 363 -9.96 26.81 -15.75
N HIS A 364 -10.25 25.59 -16.22
CA HIS A 364 -11.22 24.66 -15.61
C HIS A 364 -10.59 23.43 -14.95
N HIS A 365 -9.27 23.30 -14.97
CA HIS A 365 -8.52 22.20 -14.32
C HIS A 365 -7.05 22.59 -14.14
N LEU A 366 -6.38 21.99 -13.15
CA LEU A 366 -4.92 21.99 -13.06
C LEU A 366 -4.38 20.82 -13.87
N HIS A 367 -3.49 21.09 -14.82
CA HIS A 367 -2.75 20.06 -15.53
C HIS A 367 -1.44 19.79 -14.80
N ILE A 368 -1.33 18.65 -14.15
CA ILE A 368 -0.11 18.23 -13.47
C ILE A 368 0.80 17.50 -14.45
N CYS A 369 2.06 17.90 -14.51
CA CYS A 369 3.09 17.36 -15.39
C CYS A 369 4.48 17.70 -14.83
N GLY A 370 5.52 17.30 -15.55
CA GLY A 370 6.90 17.63 -15.20
C GLY A 370 7.38 16.91 -13.93
N PHE A 371 6.97 15.65 -13.77
CA PHE A 371 7.48 14.80 -12.70
C PHE A 371 8.99 14.58 -12.85
N ASP A 372 9.73 14.66 -11.74
CA ASP A 372 11.15 14.34 -11.66
C ASP A 372 11.34 12.90 -11.21
N PHE A 373 11.56 12.00 -12.18
CA PHE A 373 11.79 10.59 -11.91
C PHE A 373 13.07 10.33 -11.12
N ASN A 374 14.03 11.26 -11.08
CA ASN A 374 15.22 11.14 -10.24
C ASN A 374 14.92 11.32 -8.75
N LEU A 375 13.72 11.78 -8.39
CA LEU A 375 13.26 11.83 -7.00
C LEU A 375 13.03 10.42 -6.44
N ILE A 376 12.76 9.43 -7.30
CA ILE A 376 12.55 8.04 -6.89
C ILE A 376 13.89 7.38 -6.67
N ILE A 377 14.17 7.05 -5.42
CA ILE A 377 15.38 6.31 -5.04
C ILE A 377 15.04 4.82 -5.10
N ASN A 378 15.61 4.11 -6.08
CA ASN A 378 15.48 2.65 -6.14
C ASN A 378 16.41 2.02 -5.10
N VAL A 379 15.86 1.19 -4.23
CA VAL A 379 16.57 0.42 -3.21
C VAL A 379 16.39 -1.04 -3.54
N GLN A 380 17.50 -1.77 -3.67
CA GLN A 380 17.48 -3.22 -3.82
C GLN A 380 17.67 -3.83 -2.44
N ASP A 381 16.69 -4.58 -1.98
CA ASP A 381 16.75 -5.25 -0.68
C ASP A 381 17.50 -6.59 -0.74
#